data_AF-A0A1X1CP08-F1
#
_entry.id   AF-A0A1X1CP08-F1
#
_cell.length_a   1.000
_cell.length_b   1.000
_cell.length_c   1.000
_cell.angle_alpha   90.00
_cell.angle_beta   90.00
_cell.angle_gamma   90.00
#
_symmetry.space_group_name_H-M   'P 1'
#
loop_
_entity.id
_entity.type
_entity.pdbx_description
1 polymer ?
#
loop_
_entity_poly.entity_id
_entity_poly.type
_entity_poly.pdbx_seq_one_letter_code
_entity_poly.pdbx_strand_id
1 'polypeptide(L)' 'MPSPIMKYFAYEHLPEKLQEVSKPIGDLARQMDESLPDGAEKSAGLRKLLEAKDALVRAKLG' A
#
# COMPACT_ATOMS: atom_id res chain seq x y z
N MET A 1 16.51 4.62 2.79
CA MET A 1 15.83 3.70 3.73
C MET A 1 14.37 3.64 3.32
N PRO A 2 13.68 2.49 3.45
CA PRO A 2 12.27 2.42 3.11
C PRO A 2 11.46 3.42 3.93
N SER A 3 10.43 4.03 3.34
CA SER A 3 9.54 4.91 4.08
C SER A 3 8.90 4.12 5.24
N PRO A 4 8.81 4.66 6.48
CA PRO A 4 8.28 3.92 7.63
C PRO A 4 6.85 3.39 7.47
N ILE A 5 6.08 4.00 6.56
CA ILE A 5 4.71 3.59 6.21
C ILE A 5 4.68 2.26 5.44
N MET A 6 5.78 1.82 4.84
CA MET A 6 5.84 0.62 4.00
C MET A 6 5.43 -0.67 4.72
N LYS A 7 5.64 -0.75 6.05
CA LYS A 7 5.19 -1.90 6.85
C LYS A 7 3.67 -2.12 6.79
N TYR A 8 2.89 -1.07 6.55
CA TYR A 8 1.44 -1.16 6.43
C TYR A 8 0.99 -1.65 5.05
N PHE A 9 1.88 -1.76 4.06
CA PHE A 9 1.56 -2.29 2.74
C PHE A 9 1.77 -3.81 2.61
N ALA A 10 2.34 -4.46 3.62
CA ALA A 10 2.40 -5.92 3.68
C ALA A 10 1.00 -6.52 3.50
N TYR A 11 0.90 -7.61 2.75
CA TYR A 11 -0.37 -8.25 2.41
C TYR A 11 -0.32 -9.77 2.57
N GLU A 12 0.86 -10.34 2.73
CA GLU A 12 1.11 -11.78 2.81
C GLU A 12 0.42 -12.44 4.02
N HIS A 13 0.13 -11.65 5.06
CA HIS A 13 -0.60 -12.08 6.25
C HIS A 13 -2.12 -12.17 6.03
N LEU A 14 -2.63 -11.61 4.93
CA LEU A 14 -4.06 -11.62 4.63
C LEU A 14 -4.47 -12.97 4.00
N PRO A 15 -5.71 -13.42 4.18
CA PRO A 15 -6.27 -14.52 3.38
C PRO A 15 -6.16 -14.23 1.87
N GLU A 16 -5.96 -15.26 1.06
CA GLU A 16 -5.72 -15.16 -0.40
C GLU A 16 -6.76 -14.28 -1.12
N LYS A 17 -8.06 -14.44 -0.78
CA LYS A 17 -9.15 -13.62 -1.33
C LYS A 17 -8.99 -12.11 -1.10
N LEU A 18 -8.31 -11.70 -0.02
CA LEU A 18 -8.06 -10.28 0.28
C LEU A 18 -6.72 -9.81 -0.29
N GLN A 19 -5.77 -10.72 -0.53
CA GLN A 19 -4.53 -10.40 -1.22
C GLN A 19 -4.79 -9.94 -2.65
N GLU A 20 -5.82 -10.47 -3.33
CA GLU A 20 -6.23 -10.06 -4.68
C GLU A 20 -6.39 -8.53 -4.83
N VAL A 21 -6.92 -7.85 -3.81
CA VAL A 21 -7.13 -6.40 -3.81
C VAL A 21 -6.00 -5.63 -3.13
N SER A 22 -5.34 -6.23 -2.13
CA SER A 22 -4.27 -5.59 -1.36
C SER A 22 -2.94 -5.55 -2.12
N LYS A 23 -2.61 -6.65 -2.82
CA LYS A 23 -1.32 -6.82 -3.51
C LYS A 23 -1.02 -5.75 -4.55
N PRO A 24 -1.93 -5.42 -5.50
CA PRO A 24 -1.62 -4.43 -6.53
C PRO A 24 -1.23 -3.06 -5.96
N ILE A 25 -1.83 -2.68 -4.83
CA ILE A 25 -1.55 -1.41 -4.16
C ILE A 25 -0.26 -1.48 -3.35
N GLY A 26 0.02 -2.62 -2.69
CA GLY A 26 1.29 -2.86 -2.02
C GLY A 26 2.48 -2.83 -2.98
N ASP A 27 2.34 -3.44 -4.15
CA ASP A 27 3.35 -3.45 -5.20
C ASP A 27 3.59 -2.05 -5.78
N LEU A 28 2.51 -1.29 -6.04
CA LEU A 28 2.62 0.10 -6.48
C LEU A 28 3.30 0.98 -5.41
N ALA A 29 2.93 0.83 -4.14
CA ALA A 29 3.56 1.58 -3.05
C ALA A 29 5.06 1.30 -2.96
N ARG A 30 5.48 0.04 -3.14
CA ARG A 30 6.89 -0.36 -3.19
C ARG A 30 7.62 0.33 -4.34
N GLN A 31 7.02 0.28 -5.54
CA GLN A 31 7.59 0.95 -6.72
C GLN A 31 7.74 2.47 -6.50
N MET A 32 6.74 3.14 -5.91
CA MET A 32 6.82 4.58 -5.61
C MET A 32 7.86 4.88 -4.52
N ASP A 33 8.00 4.02 -3.52
CA ASP A 33 9.01 4.19 -2.47
C ASP A 33 10.44 4.07 -3.01
N GLU A 34 10.65 3.18 -3.97
CA GLU A 34 11.97 2.93 -4.58
C GLU A 34 12.34 3.94 -5.68
N SER A 35 11.36 4.42 -6.45
CA SER A 35 11.62 5.25 -7.64
C SER A 35 11.61 6.75 -7.41
N LEU A 36 11.00 7.23 -6.32
CA LEU A 36 10.83 8.66 -6.05
C LEU A 36 11.76 9.16 -4.93
N PRO A 37 12.29 10.39 -5.06
CA PRO A 37 13.05 11.01 -3.98
C PRO A 37 12.17 11.29 -2.76
N ASP A 38 12.79 11.31 -1.59
CA ASP A 38 12.07 11.61 -0.35
C ASP A 38 11.54 13.04 -0.34
N GLY A 39 10.28 13.20 0.07
CA GLY A 39 9.61 14.49 0.07
C GLY A 39 8.16 14.41 0.55
N ALA A 40 7.55 15.60 0.70
CA ALA A 40 6.17 15.74 1.15
C ALA A 40 5.18 15.03 0.20
N GLU A 41 5.40 15.15 -1.12
CA GLU A 41 4.53 14.56 -2.13
C GLU A 41 4.62 13.03 -2.16
N LYS A 42 5.82 12.44 -2.06
CA LYS A 42 5.99 10.98 -1.90
C LYS A 42 5.25 10.48 -0.67
N SER A 43 5.42 11.18 0.46
CA SER A 43 4.73 10.84 1.71
C SER A 43 3.21 10.95 1.58
N ALA A 44 2.70 11.98 0.89
CA ALA A 44 1.28 12.16 0.64
C ALA A 44 0.72 11.10 -0.31
N GLY A 45 1.45 10.73 -1.36
CA GLY A 45 1.09 9.66 -2.28
C GLY A 45 0.99 8.30 -1.58
N LEU A 46 2.00 7.95 -0.77
CA LEU A 46 1.98 6.71 0.01
C LEU A 46 0.82 6.66 1.01
N ARG A 47 0.46 7.78 1.66
CA ARG A 47 -0.75 7.81 2.52
C ARG A 47 -2.04 7.54 1.73
N LYS A 48 -2.20 8.16 0.57
CA LYS A 48 -3.37 7.94 -0.30
C LYS A 48 -3.47 6.49 -0.78
N LEU A 49 -2.34 5.87 -1.12
CA LEU A 49 -2.31 4.45 -1.48
C LEU A 49 -2.73 3.57 -0.30
N LEU A 50 -2.30 3.88 0.93
CA LEU A 50 -2.70 3.10 2.10
C LEU A 50 -4.20 3.22 2.38
N GLU A 51 -4.75 4.43 2.30
CA GLU A 51 -6.19 4.67 2.43
C GLU A 51 -7.00 3.90 1.38
N ALA A 52 -6.54 3.91 0.12
CA ALA A 52 -7.16 3.16 -0.97
C ALA A 52 -7.13 1.65 -0.71
N LYS A 53 -5.98 1.12 -0.27
CA LYS A 53 -5.81 -0.28 0.07
C LYS A 53 -6.82 -0.71 1.14
N ASP A 54 -6.89 0.03 2.24
CA ASP A 54 -7.74 -0.30 3.36
C ASP A 54 -9.23 -0.22 3.00
N ALA A 55 -9.62 0.78 2.20
CA ALA A 55 -11.00 0.92 1.72
C ALA A 55 -11.42 -0.26 0.83
N LEU A 56 -10.54 -0.67 -0.10
CA LEU A 56 -10.83 -1.77 -1.02
C LEU A 56 -10.80 -3.14 -0.34
N VAL A 57 -9.88 -3.35 0.62
CA VAL A 57 -9.88 -4.56 1.46
C VAL A 57 -11.18 -4.64 2.26
N ARG A 58 -11.64 -3.54 2.86
CA ARG A 58 -12.94 -3.51 3.55
C ARG A 58 -14.11 -3.79 2.61
N ALA A 59 -14.08 -3.27 1.38
CA ALA A 59 -15.11 -3.57 0.39
C ALA A 59 -15.16 -5.07 0.00
N LYS A 60 -14.00 -5.74 -0.09
CA LYS A 60 -13.90 -7.18 -0.37
C LYS A 60 -14.33 -8.08 0.81
N LEU A 61 -14.46 -7.53 2.01
CA LEU A 61 -15.02 -8.25 3.17
C LEU A 61 -16.54 -8.35 3.13
N GLY A 62 -17.21 -7.45 2.39
CA GLY A 62 -18.65 -7.40 2.22
C GLY A 62 -19.19 -8.47 1.29
#